data_AF-A0A7K3HDE9-F1
#
_entry.id   AF-A0A7K3HDE9-F1
#
_cell.length_a   1.000
_cell.length_b   1.000
_cell.length_c   1.000
_cell.angle_alpha   90.00
_cell.angle_beta   90.00
_cell.angle_gamma   90.00
#
_symmetry.space_group_name_H-M   'P 1'
#
loop_
_entity.id
_entity.type
_entity.pdbx_description
1 polymer ?
#
loop_
_entity_poly.entity_id
_entity_poly.type
_entity_poly.pdbx_seq_one_letter_code
_entity_poly.pdbx_strand_id
1 'polypeptide(L)'
;GLVEASRSAGTPVELVCSGEPRDLPPAAGHAAYRIAQEGLTNAHKHAPGAPITVQLRYEPDSLVVEVANGPAAVPAARPVPVPASVP
;
A
#
# COMPACT_ATOMS: atom_id res chain seq x y z
N GLY A 1 3.02 8.10 11.41
CA GLY A 1 1.96 7.19 10.94
C GLY A 1 2.55 6.17 9.97
N LEU A 2 1.71 5.43 9.24
CA LEU A 2 2.16 4.38 8.30
C LEU A 2 3.01 4.95 7.15
N VAL A 3 2.61 6.09 6.60
CA VAL A 3 3.31 6.77 5.50
C VAL A 3 4.69 7.24 5.95
N GLU A 4 4.79 7.87 7.12
CA GLU A 4 6.06 8.35 7.65
C GLU A 4 7.01 7.19 7.97
N ALA A 5 6.49 6.09 8.52
CA ALA A 5 7.30 4.89 8.77
C ALA A 5 7.87 4.31 7.46
N SER A 6 7.06 4.27 6.40
CA SER A 6 7.47 3.80 5.08
C SER A 6 8.53 4.71 4.44
N ARG A 7 8.35 6.04 4.56
CA ARG A 7 9.33 7.04 4.12
C ARG A 7 10.66 6.90 4.86
N SER A 8 10.63 6.75 6.19
CA SER A 8 11.82 6.54 7.01
C SER A 8 12.55 5.24 6.70
N ALA A 9 11.83 4.23 6.19
CA ALA A 9 12.42 2.98 5.70
C ALA A 9 13.04 3.10 4.29
N GLY A 10 13.01 4.29 3.68
CA GLY A 10 13.63 4.58 2.39
C GLY A 10 12.69 4.41 1.18
N THR A 11 11.42 4.08 1.39
CA THR A 11 10.44 3.98 0.30
C THR A 11 9.82 5.34 0.01
N PRO A 12 9.89 5.85 -1.24
CA PRO A 12 9.16 7.06 -1.60
C PRO A 12 7.66 6.80 -1.52
N VAL A 13 6.98 7.49 -0.61
CA VAL A 13 5.52 7.40 -0.48
C VAL A 13 4.90 8.78 -0.62
N GLU A 14 3.94 8.93 -1.52
CA GLU A 14 3.08 10.09 -1.63
C GLU A 14 1.74 9.82 -0.94
N LEU A 15 1.26 10.76 -0.12
CA LEU A 15 -0.07 10.70 0.47
C LEU A 15 -0.92 11.79 -0.15
N VAL A 16 -1.99 11.40 -0.81
CA VAL A 16 -2.93 12.33 -1.46
C VAL A 16 -4.27 12.23 -0.76
N CYS A 17 -4.75 13.35 -0.22
CA CYS A 17 -6.09 13.47 0.32
C CYS A 17 -6.92 14.36 -0.61
N SER A 18 -8.14 13.93 -0.94
CA SER A 18 -9.06 14.69 -1.79
C SER A 18 -10.50 14.55 -1.30
N GLY A 19 -11.34 15.51 -1.68
CA GLY A 19 -12.67 15.69 -1.08
C GLY A 19 -12.60 16.44 0.26
N GLU A 20 -13.74 16.56 0.93
CA GLU A 20 -13.84 17.22 2.23
C GLU A 20 -13.66 16.19 3.36
N PRO A 21 -12.59 16.28 4.17
CA PRO A 21 -12.39 15.38 5.30
C PRO A 21 -13.54 15.46 6.29
N ARG A 22 -14.00 14.30 6.77
CA ARG A 22 -15.05 14.19 7.77
C ARG A 22 -14.70 13.14 8.81
N ASP A 23 -15.31 13.26 9.98
CA ASP A 23 -15.25 12.22 10.98
C ASP A 23 -15.85 10.92 10.44
N LEU A 24 -15.07 9.85 10.54
CA LEU A 24 -15.50 8.53 10.14
C LEU A 24 -16.03 7.77 11.36
N PRO A 25 -17.04 6.91 11.16
CA PRO A 25 -17.37 5.91 12.17
C PRO A 25 -16.10 5.15 12.59
N PRO A 26 -15.89 4.83 13.87
CA PRO A 26 -14.66 4.19 14.34
C PRO A 26 -14.29 2.91 13.57
N ALA A 27 -15.30 2.10 13.22
CA ALA A 27 -15.10 0.89 12.42
C ALA A 27 -14.54 1.19 11.01
N ALA A 28 -15.03 2.25 10.36
CA ALA A 28 -14.54 2.67 9.04
C ALA A 28 -13.10 3.21 9.11
N GLY A 29 -12.79 4.02 10.14
CA GLY A 29 -11.43 4.49 10.38
C GLY A 29 -10.44 3.34 10.62
N HIS A 30 -10.82 2.35 11.43
CA HIS A 30 -10.01 1.15 11.64
C HIS A 30 -9.82 0.32 10.36
N ALA A 31 -10.89 0.13 9.59
CA ALA A 31 -10.80 -0.59 8.31
C ALA A 31 -9.86 0.12 7.32
N ALA A 32 -10.01 1.44 7.18
CA ALA A 32 -9.15 2.27 6.32
C ALA A 32 -7.67 2.16 6.72
N TYR A 33 -7.38 2.24 8.02
CA TYR A 33 -6.02 2.07 8.54
C TYR A 33 -5.44 0.69 8.22
N ARG A 34 -6.22 -0.38 8.40
CA ARG A 34 -5.78 -1.76 8.11
C ARG A 34 -5.54 -1.99 6.62
N ILE A 35 -6.40 -1.44 5.76
CA ILE A 35 -6.21 -1.48 4.30
C ILE A 35 -4.91 -0.79 3.90
N ALA A 36 -4.67 0.42 4.41
CA ALA A 36 -3.44 1.16 4.13
C ALA A 36 -2.20 0.41 4.64
N GLN A 37 -2.27 -0.17 5.83
CA GLN A 37 -1.17 -0.94 6.41
C GLN A 37 -0.82 -2.15 5.55
N GLU A 38 -1.81 -2.98 5.22
CA GLU A 38 -1.61 -4.18 4.41
C GLU A 38 -1.14 -3.83 2.99
N GLY A 39 -1.72 -2.80 2.37
CA GLY A 39 -1.29 -2.32 1.05
C GLY A 39 0.18 -1.90 1.05
N LEU A 40 0.61 -1.14 2.06
CA LEU A 40 2.02 -0.77 2.23
C LEU A 40 2.91 -1.98 2.47
N THR A 41 2.50 -2.92 3.32
CA THR A 41 3.25 -4.18 3.54
C THR A 41 3.43 -4.97 2.24
N ASN A 42 2.37 -5.09 1.44
CA ASN A 42 2.42 -5.78 0.15
C ASN A 42 3.33 -5.06 -0.85
N ALA A 43 3.24 -3.73 -0.95
CA ALA A 43 4.13 -2.96 -1.83
C ALA A 43 5.61 -3.13 -1.44
N HIS A 44 5.95 -3.07 -0.15
CA HIS A 44 7.33 -3.29 0.32
C HIS A 44 7.83 -4.70 -0.02
N LYS A 45 6.97 -5.71 0.15
CA LYS A 45 7.34 -7.11 -0.08
C LYS A 45 7.48 -7.45 -1.57
N HIS A 46 6.61 -6.90 -2.40
CA HIS A 46 6.45 -7.33 -3.80
C HIS A 46 7.03 -6.35 -4.82
N ALA A 47 7.21 -5.09 -4.46
CA ALA A 47 7.80 -4.06 -5.31
C ALA A 47 8.83 -3.21 -4.54
N PRO A 48 9.91 -3.83 -4.03
CA PRO A 48 10.90 -3.12 -3.24
C PRO A 48 11.50 -1.94 -4.03
N GLY A 49 11.58 -0.78 -3.37
CA GLY A 49 12.08 0.46 -3.95
C GLY A 49 11.15 1.15 -4.95
N ALA A 50 9.99 0.58 -5.27
CA ALA A 50 9.01 1.25 -6.11
C ALA A 50 8.38 2.43 -5.35
N PRO A 51 8.14 3.58 -6.01
CA PRO A 51 7.35 4.65 -5.42
C PRO A 51 5.91 4.16 -5.17
N ILE A 52 5.35 4.56 -4.04
CA ILE A 52 3.99 4.21 -3.60
C ILE A 52 3.15 5.49 -3.52
N THR A 53 1.91 5.42 -3.97
CA THR A 53 0.89 6.45 -3.72
C THR A 53 -0.19 5.85 -2.83
N VAL A 54 -0.48 6.53 -1.72
CA VAL A 54 -1.64 6.27 -0.88
C VAL A 54 -2.66 7.38 -1.12
N GLN A 55 -3.84 7.04 -1.60
CA GLN A 55 -4.93 8.00 -1.82
C GLN A 55 -6.06 7.78 -0.82
N LEU A 56 -6.51 8.88 -0.21
CA LEU A 56 -7.72 8.96 0.58
C LEU A 56 -8.70 9.91 -0.13
N ARG A 57 -9.81 9.37 -0.63
CA ARG A 57 -10.85 10.14 -1.32
C ARG A 57 -12.10 10.14 -0.45
N TYR A 58 -12.43 11.31 0.10
CA TYR A 58 -13.66 11.50 0.85
C TYR A 58 -14.80 11.80 -0.12
N GLU A 59 -15.66 10.83 -0.30
CA GLU A 59 -16.89 10.95 -1.09
C GLU A 59 -18.08 11.23 -0.17
N PRO A 60 -19.24 11.70 -0.69
CA PRO A 60 -20.38 12.07 0.14
C PRO A 60 -20.86 10.96 1.09
N ASP A 61 -20.80 9.70 0.66
CA ASP A 61 -21.33 8.53 1.37
C ASP A 61 -20.27 7.45 1.65
N SER A 62 -19.03 7.65 1.21
CA SER A 62 -17.96 6.65 1.32
C SER A 62 -16.58 7.27 1.55
N LEU A 63 -15.62 6.42 1.88
CA LEU A 63 -14.20 6.73 1.84
C LEU A 63 -13.54 5.72 0.91
N VAL A 64 -12.85 6.21 -0.13
CA VAL A 64 -12.01 5.35 -0.96
C VAL A 64 -10.60 5.40 -0.41
N VAL A 65 -10.04 4.21 -0.16
CA VAL A 65 -8.64 4.03 0.23
C VAL A 65 -7.95 3.25 -0.88
N GLU A 66 -6.95 3.84 -1.48
CA GLU A 66 -6.16 3.22 -2.55
C GLU A 66 -4.69 3.22 -2.17
N VAL A 67 -4.03 2.08 -2.38
CA VAL A 67 -2.57 1.97 -2.30
C VAL A 67 -2.08 1.41 -3.61
N ALA A 68 -1.32 2.22 -4.35
CA ALA A 68 -0.78 1.87 -5.65
C ALA A 68 0.74 1.98 -5.62
N ASN A 69 1.43 1.07 -6.29
CA ASN A 69 2.88 1.11 -6.46
C ASN A 69 3.26 0.92 -7.92
N GLY A 70 4.36 1.56 -8.34
CA GLY A 70 4.97 1.29 -9.64
C GLY A 70 5.61 -0.10 -9.73
N PRO A 71 6.17 -0.47 -10.89
CA PRO A 71 6.95 -1.70 -11.01
C PRO A 71 8.14 -1.66 -10.04
N ALA A 72 8.56 -2.84 -9.58
CA ALA A 72 9.71 -2.97 -8.68
C ALA A 72 10.96 -2.31 -9.31
N ALA A 73 11.66 -1.47 -8.53
CA ALA A 73 12.91 -0.85 -8.98
C ALA A 73 14.03 -1.89 -9.13
N VAL A 74 13.91 -3.01 -8.40
CA VAL A 74 14.78 -4.19 -8.51
C VAL A 74 13.90 -5.36 -8.94
N PRO A 75 14.23 -6.10 -10.03
CA PRO A 75 13.50 -7.29 -10.41
C PRO A 75 13.45 -8.26 -9.22
N ALA A 76 12.26 -8.71 -8.84
CA ALA A 76 12.12 -9.77 -7.85
C ALA A 76 12.92 -10.99 -8.33
N ALA A 77 13.70 -11.59 -7.43
CA ALA A 77 14.39 -12.85 -7.73
C ALA A 77 13.35 -13.86 -8.24
N ARG A 78 13.55 -14.35 -9.47
CA ARG A 78 12.64 -15.31 -10.08
C ARG A 78 12.61 -16.54 -9.16
N PRO A 79 11.42 -17.06 -8.78
CA PRO A 79 11.35 -18.28 -7.98
C PRO A 79 12.17 -19.37 -8.67
N VAL A 80 13.10 -19.99 -7.94
CA VAL A 80 13.85 -21.13 -8.46
C VAL A 80 12.81 -22.22 -8.76
N PRO A 81 12.73 -22.76 -9.99
CA PRO A 81 11.80 -23.83 -10.28
C PRO A 81 12.11 -25.01 -9.36
N VAL A 82 11.13 -25.46 -8.59
CA VAL A 82 11.26 -26.73 -7.88
C VAL A 82 11.43 -27.83 -8.95
N PRO A 83 12.49 -28.65 -8.90
CA PRO A 83 12.64 -29.75 -9.84
C PRO A 83 11.41 -30.66 -9.70
N ALA A 84 10.75 -30.94 -10.82
CA ALA A 84 9.64 -31.86 -10.84
C ALA A 84 10.12 -33.22 -10.32
N SER A 85 9.54 -33.69 -9.22
CA SER A 85 9.74 -35.07 -8.78
C SER A 85 9.21 -35.99 -9.87
N VAL A 86 10.12 -36.69 -10.54
CA VAL A 86 9.79 -37.72 -11.52
C VAL A 86 9.28 -38.95 -10.76
N PRO A 87 8.15 -39.56 -11.18
CA PRO A 87 7.61 -40.76 -10.55
C PRO A 87 8.52 -41.99 -10.71
#